data_AF-A0A8J1JMB0-F1
#
_entry.id   AF-A0A8J1JMB0-F1
#
_cell.length_a   1.000
_cell.length_b   1.000
_cell.length_c   1.000
_cell.angle_alpha   90.00
_cell.angle_beta   90.00
_cell.angle_gamma   90.00
#
_symmetry.space_group_name_H-M   'P 1'
#
loop_
_entity.id
_entity.type
_entity.pdbx_description
1 polymer ?
#
loop_
_entity_poly.entity_id
_entity_poly.type
_entity_poly.pdbx_seq_one_letter_code
_entity_poly.pdbx_strand_id
1 'polypeptide(L)'
;MQINTFVRNVTFRTPSGDTILFNDKGDPPAQFDVMKLSLLPDGRVAKEKVGSFHVLSDGTKLLHINSSADLWGPYYKEMPQSLCNEPCAPGYRKAKIEGKPSCCYDCAKCADGEMSNTTDALSCFRCSEYEKSNKQRTGCVPKEINYLSYTDTLGASLTSIALVLFITTSVVLGIFVRYWETPIVRANNQNLSFLLLISLMLCFLCTLLFIGRPTQICCLLRQVTFGIVFTISVSSVLAKTLTVIIAFNATKPGSKLKKYVGTQLAIVLVTVCCLGEIVISAVWLASNPPFPKADTLSDPDYIILLCNEGSGFFFFCIIGYIGTLALLSFIAAFLAKDFPDRFNEAKNITFSMLGFCSVWGAFVPAYLSSKGSRMVAVEIFAILSSSAGLLACIFVPKCYIIFFRPE
;
A
#
# COMPACT_ATOMS: atom_id res chain seq x y z
N MET A 1 -24.91 61.73 -58.94
CA MET A 1 -24.24 60.89 -57.92
C MET A 1 -22.73 61.21 -57.81
N GLN A 2 -22.28 62.46 -58.02
CA GLN A 2 -20.86 62.85 -57.99
C GLN A 2 -20.43 63.58 -56.70
N ILE A 3 -21.37 64.17 -55.95
CA ILE A 3 -21.07 64.92 -54.71
C ILE A 3 -20.63 63.99 -53.56
N ASN A 4 -21.21 62.79 -53.45
CA ASN A 4 -20.87 61.85 -52.38
C ASN A 4 -19.40 61.38 -52.44
N THR A 5 -18.85 61.20 -53.64
CA THR A 5 -17.46 60.77 -53.84
C THR A 5 -16.47 61.87 -53.45
N PHE A 6 -16.82 63.14 -53.71
CA PHE A 6 -15.98 64.28 -53.32
C PHE A 6 -15.98 64.51 -51.81
N VAL A 7 -17.14 64.41 -51.14
CA VAL A 7 -17.25 64.64 -49.70
C VAL A 7 -16.49 63.59 -48.87
N ARG A 8 -16.37 62.36 -49.35
CA ARG A 8 -15.64 61.28 -48.65
C ARG A 8 -14.11 61.46 -48.63
N ASN A 9 -13.53 62.13 -49.61
CA ASN A 9 -12.08 62.27 -49.78
C ASN A 9 -11.57 63.69 -49.46
N VAL A 10 -12.28 64.43 -48.60
CA VAL A 10 -11.84 65.77 -48.18
C VAL A 10 -10.95 65.66 -46.95
N THR A 11 -9.76 66.26 -47.04
CA THR A 11 -8.91 66.54 -45.89
C THR A 11 -8.90 68.05 -45.67
N PHE A 12 -9.28 68.51 -44.49
CA PHE A 12 -9.26 69.94 -44.16
C PHE A 12 -8.79 70.16 -42.72
N ARG A 13 -8.26 71.36 -42.46
CA ARG A 13 -7.84 71.76 -41.12
C ARG A 13 -8.89 72.63 -40.45
N THR A 14 -9.18 72.34 -39.19
CA THR A 14 -10.04 73.17 -38.37
C THR A 14 -9.30 74.44 -37.93
N PRO A 15 -10.01 75.50 -37.50
CA PRO A 15 -9.40 76.69 -36.89
C PRO A 15 -8.56 76.38 -35.64
N SER A 16 -8.83 75.25 -34.99
CA SER A 16 -8.10 74.72 -33.84
C SER A 16 -6.77 74.03 -34.22
N GLY A 17 -6.51 73.85 -35.52
CA GLY A 17 -5.29 73.21 -36.04
C GLY A 17 -5.43 71.71 -36.35
N ASP A 18 -6.56 71.09 -36.05
CA ASP A 18 -6.78 69.65 -36.22
C ASP A 18 -7.04 69.30 -37.70
N THR A 19 -6.43 68.22 -38.19
CA THR A 19 -6.65 67.72 -39.56
C THR A 19 -7.75 66.67 -39.55
N ILE A 20 -8.90 66.95 -40.19
CA ILE A 20 -10.03 66.02 -40.27
C ILE A 20 -9.90 65.20 -41.57
N LEU A 21 -9.91 63.88 -41.41
CA LEU A 21 -9.92 62.89 -42.49
C LEU A 21 -11.07 61.91 -42.26
N PHE A 22 -11.98 61.75 -43.22
CA PHE A 22 -13.08 60.80 -43.09
C PHE A 22 -12.62 59.38 -43.43
N ASN A 23 -13.09 58.39 -42.69
CA ASN A 23 -12.84 56.97 -42.98
C ASN A 23 -13.68 56.49 -44.19
N ASP A 24 -13.51 55.23 -44.62
CA ASP A 24 -14.24 54.64 -45.76
C ASP A 24 -15.78 54.66 -45.62
N LYS A 25 -16.27 54.79 -44.39
CA LYS A 25 -17.70 54.90 -44.04
C LYS A 25 -18.19 56.36 -43.96
N GLY A 26 -17.29 57.34 -44.02
CA GLY A 26 -17.58 58.76 -43.92
C GLY A 26 -17.54 59.33 -42.50
N ASP A 27 -16.99 58.60 -41.51
CA ASP A 27 -16.87 59.08 -40.13
C ASP A 27 -15.55 59.84 -39.92
N PRO A 28 -15.56 61.02 -39.27
CA PRO A 28 -14.34 61.74 -38.89
C PRO A 28 -13.57 60.99 -37.78
N PRO A 29 -12.29 61.33 -37.53
CA PRO A 29 -11.53 60.75 -36.42
C PRO A 29 -12.23 61.06 -35.10
N ALA A 30 -12.40 60.04 -34.26
CA ALA A 30 -13.02 60.19 -32.95
C ALA A 30 -12.11 60.96 -32.00
N GLN A 31 -12.62 62.06 -31.46
CA GLN A 31 -11.96 62.87 -30.45
C GLN A 31 -12.95 63.18 -29.33
N PHE A 32 -12.62 62.74 -28.12
CA PHE A 32 -13.50 62.87 -26.96
C PHE A 32 -12.72 63.39 -25.75
N ASP A 33 -13.37 64.25 -24.98
CA ASP A 33 -12.87 64.65 -23.67
C ASP A 33 -13.46 63.73 -22.59
N VAL A 34 -12.61 63.26 -21.67
CA VAL A 34 -13.03 62.46 -20.52
C VAL A 34 -13.26 63.42 -19.36
N MET A 35 -14.48 63.44 -18.84
CA MET A 35 -14.92 64.39 -17.81
C MET A 35 -15.30 63.63 -16.53
N LYS A 36 -14.83 64.13 -15.38
CA LYS A 36 -15.28 63.70 -14.05
C LYS A 36 -16.41 64.62 -13.60
N LEU A 37 -17.49 64.03 -13.09
CA LEU A 37 -18.56 64.76 -12.41
C LEU A 37 -18.43 64.50 -10.91
N SER A 38 -18.36 65.55 -10.11
CA SER A 38 -18.32 65.46 -8.65
C SER A 38 -19.45 66.30 -8.05
N LEU A 39 -20.13 65.75 -7.04
CA LEU A 39 -21.17 66.45 -6.30
C LEU A 39 -20.51 67.24 -5.18
N LEU A 40 -20.67 68.56 -5.21
CA LEU A 40 -20.18 69.46 -4.18
C LEU A 40 -21.12 69.40 -2.95
N PRO A 41 -20.62 69.76 -1.74
CA PRO A 41 -21.44 69.78 -0.52
C PRO A 41 -22.68 70.68 -0.58
N ASP A 42 -22.69 71.66 -1.50
CA ASP A 42 -23.78 72.61 -1.74
C ASP A 42 -24.83 72.09 -2.76
N GLY A 43 -24.72 70.83 -3.19
CA GLY A 43 -25.62 70.20 -4.14
C GLY A 43 -25.34 70.52 -5.61
N ARG A 44 -24.33 71.34 -5.93
CA ARG A 44 -23.94 71.63 -7.32
C ARG A 44 -23.04 70.52 -7.87
N VAL A 45 -23.11 70.30 -9.18
CA VAL A 45 -22.24 69.33 -9.88
C VAL A 45 -21.07 70.06 -10.51
N ALA A 46 -19.86 69.78 -10.04
CA ALA A 46 -18.63 70.23 -10.67
C ALA A 46 -18.23 69.27 -11.79
N LYS A 47 -17.85 69.83 -12.95
CA LYS A 47 -17.35 69.09 -14.10
C LYS A 47 -15.88 69.44 -14.31
N GLU A 48 -15.03 68.43 -14.32
CA GLU A 48 -13.59 68.58 -14.50
C GLU A 48 -13.10 67.69 -15.63
N LYS A 49 -12.29 68.23 -16.54
CA LYS A 49 -11.65 67.43 -17.60
C LYS A 49 -10.49 66.65 -17.00
N VAL A 50 -10.56 65.32 -17.08
CA VAL A 50 -9.58 64.41 -16.48
C VAL A 50 -8.79 63.62 -17.52
N GLY A 51 -9.16 63.72 -18.80
CA GLY A 51 -8.45 63.05 -19.87
C GLY A 51 -8.98 63.40 -21.25
N SER A 52 -8.39 62.78 -22.26
CA SER A 52 -8.86 62.85 -23.65
C SER A 52 -8.60 61.54 -24.37
N PHE A 53 -9.44 61.24 -25.34
CA PHE A 53 -9.33 60.09 -26.23
C PHE A 53 -9.27 60.60 -27.67
N HIS A 54 -8.24 60.18 -28.40
CA HIS A 54 -8.03 60.57 -29.79
C HIS A 54 -7.80 59.32 -30.64
N VAL A 55 -8.43 59.28 -31.81
CA VAL A 55 -8.11 58.32 -32.86
C VAL A 55 -7.31 59.06 -33.91
N LEU A 56 -6.04 58.68 -34.06
CA LEU A 56 -5.15 59.22 -35.07
C LEU A 56 -5.55 58.75 -36.47
N SER A 57 -5.09 59.46 -37.51
CA SER A 57 -5.42 59.18 -38.91
C SER A 57 -4.94 57.80 -39.40
N ASP A 58 -3.99 57.17 -38.71
CA ASP A 58 -3.49 55.81 -38.96
C ASP A 58 -4.33 54.73 -38.26
N GLY A 59 -5.39 55.11 -37.53
CA GLY A 59 -6.24 54.22 -36.76
C GLY A 59 -5.73 53.96 -35.33
N THR A 60 -4.60 54.52 -34.93
CA THR A 60 -4.06 54.37 -33.58
C THR A 60 -4.96 55.09 -32.57
N LYS A 61 -5.40 54.36 -31.54
CA LYS A 61 -6.28 54.87 -30.47
C LYS A 61 -5.44 55.28 -29.27
N LEU A 62 -5.46 56.56 -28.92
CA LEU A 62 -4.73 57.12 -27.79
C LEU A 62 -5.71 57.57 -26.71
N LEU A 63 -5.66 56.90 -25.55
CA LEU A 63 -6.35 57.32 -24.34
C LEU A 63 -5.33 57.96 -23.39
N HIS A 64 -5.51 59.24 -23.11
CA HIS A 64 -4.74 59.95 -22.10
C HIS A 64 -5.64 60.25 -20.91
N ILE A 65 -5.25 59.78 -19.73
CA ILE A 65 -5.89 60.12 -18.47
C ILE A 65 -4.83 60.81 -17.61
N ASN A 66 -5.17 61.98 -17.08
CA ASN A 66 -4.28 62.73 -16.21
C ASN A 66 -4.11 61.96 -14.89
N SER A 67 -2.93 61.39 -14.67
CA SER A 67 -2.59 60.59 -13.48
C SER A 67 -2.50 61.43 -12.20
N SER A 68 -2.36 62.75 -12.32
CA SER A 68 -2.33 63.68 -11.18
C SER A 68 -3.70 64.17 -10.74
N ALA A 69 -4.75 63.93 -11.55
CA ALA A 69 -6.12 64.25 -11.18
C ALA A 69 -6.64 63.20 -10.18
N ASP A 70 -7.21 63.64 -9.06
CA ASP A 70 -7.92 62.74 -8.16
C ASP A 70 -9.20 62.27 -8.85
N LEU A 71 -9.18 61.09 -9.48
CA LEU A 71 -10.30 60.58 -10.27
C LEU A 71 -11.47 60.09 -9.41
N TRP A 72 -11.22 59.73 -8.15
CA TRP A 72 -12.16 58.94 -7.34
C TRP A 72 -12.55 59.58 -6.00
N GLY A 73 -11.80 60.57 -5.53
CA GLY A 73 -12.17 61.37 -4.38
C GLY A 73 -13.35 62.32 -4.67
N PRO A 74 -14.04 62.80 -3.64
CA PRO A 74 -13.74 62.61 -2.21
C PRO A 74 -14.20 61.26 -1.62
N TYR A 75 -14.87 60.42 -2.42
CA TYR A 75 -15.56 59.22 -1.92
C TYR A 75 -14.66 57.99 -1.78
N TYR A 76 -13.72 57.78 -2.70
CA TYR A 76 -12.80 56.66 -2.67
C TYR A 76 -11.36 57.14 -2.75
N LYS A 77 -10.49 56.57 -1.91
CA LYS A 77 -9.04 56.88 -1.92
C LYS A 77 -8.30 56.19 -3.06
N GLU A 78 -8.84 55.09 -3.55
CA GLU A 78 -8.28 54.26 -4.61
C GLU A 78 -9.37 53.91 -5.62
N MET A 79 -8.96 53.48 -6.81
CA MET A 79 -9.89 53.04 -7.86
C MET A 79 -10.72 51.85 -7.37
N PRO A 80 -12.06 51.92 -7.40
CA PRO A 80 -12.90 50.78 -7.04
C PRO A 80 -12.74 49.66 -8.07
N GLN A 81 -12.55 48.43 -7.62
CA GLN A 81 -12.45 47.27 -8.49
C GLN A 81 -13.86 46.75 -8.81
N SER A 82 -14.18 46.66 -10.11
CA SER A 82 -15.45 46.10 -10.61
C SER A 82 -15.39 44.57 -10.70
N LEU A 83 -15.12 43.90 -9.57
CA LEU A 83 -15.07 42.44 -9.47
C LEU A 83 -16.38 41.90 -8.91
N CYS A 84 -16.88 40.80 -9.49
CA CYS A 84 -18.10 40.14 -8.99
C CYS A 84 -17.84 39.36 -7.70
N ASN A 85 -16.65 38.81 -7.57
CA ASN A 85 -16.17 38.04 -6.44
C ASN A 85 -14.66 38.22 -6.31
N GLU A 86 -14.13 37.92 -5.13
CA GLU A 86 -12.69 37.94 -4.91
C GLU A 86 -11.99 36.84 -5.74
N PRO A 87 -10.75 37.07 -6.20
CA PRO A 87 -9.94 36.05 -6.87
C PRO A 87 -9.71 34.84 -5.98
N CYS A 88 -9.74 33.64 -6.56
CA CYS A 88 -9.55 32.42 -5.77
C CYS A 88 -8.12 32.33 -5.23
N ALA A 89 -7.98 32.02 -3.94
CA ALA A 89 -6.67 31.76 -3.34
C ALA A 89 -6.02 30.50 -3.97
N PRO A 90 -4.67 30.38 -3.90
CA PRO A 90 -3.98 29.13 -4.23
C PRO A 90 -4.60 27.93 -3.50
N GLY A 91 -4.65 26.77 -4.17
CA GLY A 91 -5.33 25.56 -3.71
C GLY A 91 -6.81 25.46 -4.09
N TYR A 92 -7.34 26.51 -4.74
CA TYR A 92 -8.69 26.56 -5.28
C TYR A 92 -8.66 26.78 -6.80
N ARG A 93 -9.73 26.36 -7.46
CA ARG A 93 -10.01 26.61 -8.87
C ARG A 93 -11.35 27.32 -9.03
N LYS A 94 -11.51 28.01 -10.14
CA LYS A 94 -12.78 28.58 -10.54
C LYS A 94 -13.83 27.48 -10.75
N ALA A 95 -15.00 27.70 -10.19
CA ALA A 95 -16.20 26.90 -10.40
C ALA A 95 -17.28 27.79 -11.01
N LYS A 96 -17.78 27.38 -12.18
CA LYS A 96 -18.83 28.11 -12.88
C LYS A 96 -20.12 28.06 -12.07
N ILE A 97 -20.75 29.22 -11.88
CA ILE A 97 -22.08 29.32 -11.30
C ILE A 97 -23.10 29.32 -12.44
N GLU A 98 -24.06 28.40 -12.40
CA GLU A 98 -25.12 28.34 -13.40
C GLU A 98 -26.00 29.60 -13.35
N GLY A 99 -26.34 30.15 -14.52
CA GLY A 99 -27.17 31.36 -14.63
C GLY A 99 -26.45 32.69 -14.40
N LYS A 100 -25.16 32.70 -14.04
CA LYS A 100 -24.36 33.94 -13.88
C LYS A 100 -23.37 34.17 -15.05
N PRO A 101 -22.93 35.43 -15.29
CA PRO A 101 -21.90 35.73 -16.28
C PRO A 101 -20.55 35.08 -15.95
N SER A 102 -19.69 34.87 -16.96
CA SER A 102 -18.38 34.19 -16.79
C SER A 102 -17.41 34.88 -15.81
N CYS A 103 -17.57 36.17 -15.55
CA CYS A 103 -16.78 36.91 -14.55
C CYS A 103 -17.20 36.64 -13.10
N CYS A 104 -18.36 36.01 -12.88
CA CYS A 104 -18.88 35.64 -11.58
C CYS A 104 -18.73 34.13 -11.40
N TYR A 105 -17.82 33.72 -10.53
CA TYR A 105 -17.53 32.32 -10.25
C TYR A 105 -17.42 32.08 -8.75
N ASP A 106 -17.47 30.81 -8.36
CA ASP A 106 -17.16 30.38 -7.01
C ASP A 106 -15.77 29.74 -6.96
N CYS A 107 -15.19 29.64 -5.76
CA CYS A 107 -13.89 29.04 -5.54
C CYS A 107 -14.05 27.63 -4.98
N ALA A 108 -13.86 26.62 -5.84
CA ALA A 108 -13.88 25.22 -5.42
C ALA A 108 -12.46 24.74 -5.08
N LYS A 109 -12.29 24.07 -3.95
CA LYS A 109 -11.00 23.48 -3.55
C LYS A 109 -10.59 22.38 -4.55
N CYS A 110 -9.30 22.28 -4.90
CA CYS A 110 -8.79 21.22 -5.81
C CYS A 110 -9.15 19.81 -5.32
N ALA A 111 -9.21 18.78 -6.17
CA ALA A 111 -9.51 17.42 -5.69
C ALA A 111 -8.32 16.78 -4.94
N ASP A 112 -8.52 15.61 -4.34
CA ASP A 112 -7.43 14.86 -3.70
C ASP A 112 -6.39 14.40 -4.75
N GLY A 113 -5.12 14.65 -4.45
CA GLY A 113 -4.02 14.42 -5.40
C GLY A 113 -3.82 15.53 -6.44
N GLU A 114 -4.65 16.59 -6.41
CA GLU A 114 -4.49 17.79 -7.25
C GLU A 114 -4.06 19.00 -6.44
N MET A 115 -3.43 19.96 -7.12
CA MET A 115 -2.95 21.20 -6.52
C MET A 115 -3.07 22.39 -7.48
N SER A 116 -3.00 23.60 -6.92
CA SER A 116 -2.93 24.88 -7.63
C SER A 116 -2.08 25.86 -6.85
N ASN A 117 -0.99 26.37 -7.43
CA ASN A 117 -0.09 27.34 -6.79
C ASN A 117 -0.39 28.79 -7.22
N THR A 118 -1.23 29.00 -8.23
CA THR A 118 -1.55 30.32 -8.76
C THR A 118 -2.86 30.86 -8.18
N THR A 119 -2.88 32.15 -7.89
CA THR A 119 -4.13 32.86 -7.58
C THR A 119 -5.03 32.85 -8.81
N ASP A 120 -6.32 32.65 -8.61
CA ASP A 120 -7.36 32.73 -9.62
C ASP A 120 -7.24 31.68 -10.75
N ALA A 121 -6.78 30.48 -10.40
CA ALA A 121 -6.57 29.38 -11.34
C ALA A 121 -7.87 28.84 -11.97
N LEU A 122 -7.84 28.59 -13.28
CA LEU A 122 -8.95 27.97 -14.03
C LEU A 122 -9.14 26.49 -13.69
N SER A 123 -8.05 25.76 -13.49
CA SER A 123 -8.04 24.33 -13.20
C SER A 123 -6.91 23.97 -12.25
N CYS A 124 -7.07 22.84 -11.56
CA CYS A 124 -6.01 22.24 -10.76
C CYS A 124 -5.25 21.23 -11.60
N PHE A 125 -4.02 20.92 -11.20
CA PHE A 125 -3.21 19.91 -11.85
C PHE A 125 -2.86 18.78 -10.88
N ARG A 126 -2.70 17.58 -11.40
CA ARG A 126 -2.45 16.38 -10.61
C ARG A 126 -0.96 16.24 -10.29
N CYS A 127 -0.64 15.91 -9.04
CA CYS A 127 0.73 15.59 -8.63
C CYS A 127 1.22 14.29 -9.26
N SER A 128 2.54 14.11 -9.33
CA SER A 128 3.16 12.87 -9.82
C SER A 128 2.83 11.68 -8.91
N GLU A 129 3.03 10.44 -9.39
CA GLU A 129 2.71 9.23 -8.63
C GLU A 129 3.50 9.09 -7.32
N TYR A 130 4.69 9.69 -7.25
CA TYR A 130 5.59 9.68 -6.09
C TYR A 130 5.32 10.82 -5.10
N GLU A 131 4.39 11.72 -5.45
CA GLU A 131 4.07 12.90 -4.68
C GLU A 131 2.58 12.90 -4.29
N LYS A 132 2.27 13.65 -3.24
CA LYS A 132 0.91 13.93 -2.81
C LYS A 132 0.71 15.43 -2.68
N SER A 133 -0.54 15.86 -2.84
CA SER A 133 -0.90 17.25 -2.61
C SER A 133 -0.78 17.59 -1.12
N ASN A 134 -0.20 18.75 -0.78
CA ASN A 134 -0.13 19.20 0.61
C ASN A 134 -1.54 19.50 1.17
N LYS A 135 -1.66 19.69 2.50
CA LYS A 135 -2.98 19.95 3.15
C LYS A 135 -3.73 21.17 2.58
N GLN A 136 -2.98 22.15 2.09
CA GLN A 136 -3.51 23.39 1.48
C GLN A 136 -3.81 23.25 -0.02
N ARG A 137 -3.43 22.13 -0.65
CA ARG A 137 -3.49 21.89 -2.10
C ARG A 137 -2.75 22.92 -2.96
N THR A 138 -1.69 23.52 -2.40
CA THR A 138 -0.85 24.54 -3.06
C THR A 138 0.45 23.99 -3.64
N GLY A 139 0.82 22.77 -3.26
CA GLY A 139 2.10 22.16 -3.61
C GLY A 139 2.04 20.64 -3.62
N CYS A 140 2.93 20.02 -4.39
CA CYS A 140 3.18 18.58 -4.35
C CYS A 140 4.34 18.32 -3.40
N VAL A 141 4.16 17.37 -2.48
CA VAL A 141 5.17 16.94 -1.51
C VAL A 141 5.43 15.44 -1.71
N PRO A 142 6.67 14.96 -1.53
CA PRO A 142 6.97 13.54 -1.71
C PRO A 142 6.15 12.69 -0.73
N LYS A 143 5.62 11.56 -1.22
CA LYS A 143 4.93 10.57 -0.37
C LYS A 143 5.94 9.89 0.57
N GLU A 144 5.49 9.57 1.77
CA GLU A 144 6.30 8.83 2.73
C GLU A 144 6.35 7.34 2.37
N ILE A 145 7.47 6.70 2.65
CA ILE A 145 7.67 5.28 2.37
C ILE A 145 7.13 4.46 3.54
N ASN A 146 6.23 3.52 3.26
CA ASN A 146 5.63 2.62 4.25
C ASN A 146 6.05 1.16 3.96
N TYR A 147 6.58 0.48 4.96
CA TYR A 147 6.89 -0.95 4.97
C TYR A 147 6.72 -1.48 6.39
N LEU A 148 6.63 -2.80 6.58
CA LEU A 148 6.54 -3.38 7.92
C LEU A 148 7.89 -3.21 8.64
N SER A 149 8.04 -2.14 9.42
CA SER A 149 9.30 -1.80 10.09
C SER A 149 9.39 -2.43 11.48
N TYR A 150 10.62 -2.72 11.92
CA TYR A 150 10.92 -3.12 13.30
C TYR A 150 10.55 -2.04 14.33
N THR A 151 10.50 -0.78 13.89
CA THR A 151 10.14 0.37 14.72
C THR A 151 8.63 0.51 14.91
N ASP A 152 7.83 -0.09 14.04
CA ASP A 152 6.38 -0.01 14.11
C ASP A 152 5.85 -0.95 15.19
N THR A 153 4.76 -0.57 15.85
CA THR A 153 4.16 -1.38 16.93
C THR A 153 3.83 -2.81 16.49
N LEU A 154 3.32 -2.97 15.26
CA LEU A 154 3.03 -4.29 14.67
C LEU A 154 4.30 -5.08 14.38
N GLY A 155 5.32 -4.47 13.78
CA GLY A 155 6.57 -5.17 13.48
C GLY A 155 7.36 -5.54 14.75
N ALA A 156 7.41 -4.63 15.72
CA ALA A 156 8.05 -4.87 17.02
C ALA A 156 7.37 -6.00 17.80
N SER A 157 6.03 -6.02 17.85
CA SER A 157 5.29 -7.08 18.55
C SER A 157 5.47 -8.45 17.90
N LEU A 158 5.37 -8.55 16.57
CA LEU A 158 5.62 -9.81 15.85
C LEU A 158 7.05 -10.31 16.04
N THR A 159 8.04 -9.41 15.98
CA THR A 159 9.44 -9.74 16.24
C THR A 159 9.64 -10.28 17.65
N SER A 160 9.05 -9.62 18.65
CA SER A 160 9.12 -10.06 20.04
C SER A 160 8.52 -11.45 20.23
N ILE A 161 7.35 -11.72 19.63
CA ILE A 161 6.70 -13.04 19.71
C ILE A 161 7.58 -14.11 19.06
N ALA A 162 8.14 -13.83 17.88
CA ALA A 162 9.03 -14.76 17.17
C ALA A 162 10.26 -15.11 18.03
N LEU A 163 10.91 -14.13 18.66
CA LEU A 163 12.07 -14.35 19.52
C LEU A 163 11.73 -15.15 20.78
N VAL A 164 10.61 -14.84 21.44
CA VAL A 164 10.14 -15.59 22.63
C VAL A 164 9.86 -17.05 22.27
N LEU A 165 9.21 -17.31 21.14
CA LEU A 165 8.93 -18.67 20.67
C LEU A 165 10.21 -19.41 20.27
N PHE A 166 11.17 -18.73 19.64
CA PHE A 166 12.49 -19.29 19.33
C PHE A 166 13.25 -19.71 20.60
N ILE A 167 13.30 -18.83 21.61
CA ILE A 167 13.96 -19.12 22.89
C ILE A 167 13.25 -20.29 23.58
N THR A 168 11.92 -20.27 23.65
CA THR A 168 11.12 -21.35 24.25
C THR A 168 11.40 -22.69 23.56
N THR A 169 11.44 -22.71 22.24
CA THR A 169 11.73 -23.94 21.47
C THR A 169 13.17 -24.42 21.70
N SER A 170 14.12 -23.50 21.82
CA SER A 170 15.51 -23.83 22.14
C SER A 170 15.64 -24.47 23.53
N VAL A 171 14.89 -23.98 24.51
CA VAL A 171 14.83 -24.56 25.85
C VAL A 171 14.24 -25.97 25.80
N VAL A 172 13.13 -26.17 25.09
CA VAL A 172 12.53 -27.50 24.88
C VAL A 172 13.53 -28.45 24.21
N LEU A 173 14.22 -28.00 23.17
CA LEU A 173 15.27 -28.79 22.51
C LEU A 173 16.40 -29.16 23.50
N GLY A 174 16.88 -28.21 24.31
CA GLY A 174 17.88 -28.45 25.34
C GLY A 174 17.45 -29.50 26.37
N ILE A 175 16.17 -29.48 26.79
CA ILE A 175 15.60 -30.50 27.67
C ILE A 175 15.63 -31.87 26.98
N PHE A 176 15.19 -31.96 25.73
CA PHE A 176 15.21 -33.23 24.98
C PHE A 176 16.62 -33.78 24.77
N VAL A 177 17.63 -32.91 24.59
CA VAL A 177 19.06 -33.31 24.56
C VAL A 177 19.52 -33.80 25.93
N ARG A 178 19.17 -33.10 27.01
CA ARG A 178 19.61 -33.46 28.36
C ARG A 178 19.06 -34.80 28.83
N TYR A 179 17.81 -35.11 28.44
CA TYR A 179 17.09 -36.34 28.78
C TYR A 179 17.08 -37.35 27.62
N TRP A 180 18.11 -37.32 26.76
CA TRP A 180 18.23 -38.15 25.56
C TRP A 180 18.03 -39.65 25.81
N GLU A 181 18.52 -40.16 26.93
CA GLU A 181 18.45 -41.59 27.30
C GLU A 181 17.13 -42.01 27.96
N THR A 182 16.21 -41.08 28.22
CA THR A 182 14.94 -41.42 28.87
C THR A 182 14.04 -42.24 27.94
N PRO A 183 13.28 -43.22 28.48
CA PRO A 183 12.40 -44.07 27.67
C PRO A 183 11.32 -43.25 26.95
N ILE A 184 10.95 -42.07 27.47
CA ILE A 184 10.00 -41.13 26.86
C ILE A 184 10.54 -40.62 25.51
N VAL A 185 11.81 -40.21 25.45
CA VAL A 185 12.42 -39.66 24.23
C VAL A 185 12.77 -40.78 23.24
N ARG A 186 13.31 -41.90 23.73
CA ARG A 186 13.72 -43.04 22.91
C ARG A 186 12.54 -43.78 22.26
N ALA A 187 11.40 -43.87 22.95
CA ALA A 187 10.17 -44.46 22.41
C ALA A 187 9.55 -43.66 21.26
N ASN A 188 9.95 -42.40 21.08
CA ASN A 188 9.22 -41.41 20.32
C ASN A 188 9.95 -40.97 19.04
N ASN A 189 10.56 -41.94 18.35
CA ASN A 189 11.39 -41.73 17.15
C ASN A 189 12.21 -40.44 17.25
N GLN A 190 13.17 -40.44 18.17
CA GLN A 190 13.98 -39.32 18.61
C GLN A 190 14.39 -38.39 17.45
N ASN A 191 14.91 -38.94 16.35
CA ASN A 191 15.33 -38.20 15.17
C ASN A 191 14.24 -37.27 14.58
N LEU A 192 12.98 -37.72 14.51
CA LEU A 192 11.87 -36.91 13.97
C LEU A 192 11.47 -35.79 14.94
N SER A 193 11.48 -36.05 16.24
CA SER A 193 11.16 -35.04 17.24
C SER A 193 12.24 -33.94 17.28
N PHE A 194 13.51 -34.29 17.11
CA PHE A 194 14.62 -33.35 16.95
C PHE A 194 14.50 -32.52 15.67
N LEU A 195 14.24 -33.19 14.56
CA LEU A 195 14.10 -32.54 13.26
C LEU A 195 12.91 -31.56 13.25
N LEU A 196 11.80 -31.92 13.90
CA LEU A 196 10.65 -31.03 14.11
C LEU A 196 10.97 -29.83 15.00
N LEU A 197 11.71 -30.00 16.10
CA LEU A 197 12.08 -28.86 16.97
C LEU A 197 13.02 -27.89 16.26
N ILE A 198 14.02 -28.41 15.53
CA ILE A 198 14.94 -27.58 14.74
C ILE A 198 14.18 -26.84 13.64
N SER A 199 13.27 -27.51 12.94
CA SER A 199 12.48 -26.85 11.89
C SER A 199 11.55 -25.79 12.48
N LEU A 200 10.92 -26.01 13.64
CA LEU A 200 10.12 -25.00 14.32
C LEU A 200 10.97 -23.78 14.75
N MET A 201 12.19 -23.98 15.26
CA MET A 201 13.12 -22.88 15.54
C MET A 201 13.39 -22.04 14.29
N LEU A 202 13.66 -22.70 13.17
CA LEU A 202 13.88 -22.04 11.89
C LEU A 202 12.60 -21.35 11.36
N CYS A 203 11.40 -21.90 11.62
CA CYS A 203 10.12 -21.24 11.28
C CYS A 203 9.96 -19.92 12.04
N PHE A 204 10.30 -19.88 13.33
CA PHE A 204 10.23 -18.64 14.09
C PHE A 204 11.23 -17.60 13.58
N LEU A 205 12.47 -18.02 13.26
CA LEU A 205 13.48 -17.12 12.70
C LEU A 205 13.17 -16.66 11.28
N CYS A 206 12.57 -17.50 10.43
CA CYS A 206 12.30 -17.13 9.04
C CYS A 206 11.31 -15.97 8.94
N THR A 207 10.42 -15.80 9.93
CA THR A 207 9.49 -14.66 9.98
C THR A 207 10.21 -13.31 10.05
N LEU A 208 11.44 -13.26 10.55
CA LEU A 208 12.25 -12.04 10.58
C LEU A 208 12.67 -11.58 9.18
N LEU A 209 12.74 -12.50 8.19
CA LEU A 209 13.00 -12.15 6.79
C LEU A 209 11.83 -11.37 6.16
N PHE A 210 10.64 -11.43 6.75
CA PHE A 210 9.46 -10.71 6.30
C PHE A 210 9.40 -9.28 6.85
N ILE A 211 10.16 -8.97 7.90
CA ILE A 211 10.15 -7.67 8.60
C ILE A 211 11.35 -6.84 8.17
N GLY A 212 11.12 -5.56 7.89
CA GLY A 212 12.15 -4.60 7.48
C GLY A 212 12.00 -4.16 6.02
N ARG A 213 13.02 -3.44 5.54
CA ARG A 213 13.01 -2.88 4.18
C ARG A 213 13.23 -4.01 3.15
N PRO A 214 12.34 -4.17 2.16
CA PRO A 214 12.47 -5.24 1.17
C PRO A 214 13.68 -4.97 0.27
N THR A 215 14.68 -5.86 0.36
CA THR A 215 15.81 -5.92 -0.57
C THR A 215 15.62 -7.07 -1.55
N GLN A 216 16.35 -7.06 -2.67
CA GLN A 216 16.30 -8.15 -3.65
C GLN A 216 16.53 -9.51 -3.00
N ILE A 217 17.55 -9.61 -2.14
CA ILE A 217 17.92 -10.86 -1.48
C ILE A 217 16.83 -11.31 -0.50
N CYS A 218 16.29 -10.39 0.30
CA CYS A 218 15.20 -10.71 1.23
C CYS A 218 13.96 -11.23 0.48
N CYS A 219 13.57 -10.60 -0.63
CA CYS A 219 12.39 -11.04 -1.39
C CYS A 219 12.55 -12.46 -1.94
N LEU A 220 13.74 -12.83 -2.41
CA LEU A 220 14.04 -14.17 -2.92
C LEU A 220 14.03 -15.22 -1.81
N LEU A 221 14.70 -14.93 -0.68
CA LEU A 221 14.89 -15.91 0.39
C LEU A 221 13.65 -16.11 1.25
N ARG A 222 12.81 -15.09 1.41
CA ARG A 222 11.68 -15.09 2.35
C ARG A 222 10.72 -16.26 2.10
N GLN A 223 10.15 -16.33 0.90
CA GLN A 223 9.15 -17.36 0.56
C GLN A 223 9.76 -18.76 0.42
N VAL A 224 10.98 -18.85 -0.10
CA VAL A 224 11.69 -20.13 -0.27
C VAL A 224 12.08 -20.73 1.08
N THR A 225 12.62 -19.91 1.98
CA THR A 225 12.97 -20.34 3.34
C THR A 225 11.72 -20.76 4.10
N PHE A 226 10.65 -19.97 4.00
CA PHE A 226 9.36 -20.34 4.56
C PHE A 226 8.90 -21.69 4.02
N GLY A 227 8.78 -21.86 2.70
CA GLY A 227 8.25 -23.08 2.09
C GLY A 227 9.01 -24.35 2.48
N ILE A 228 10.35 -24.31 2.41
CA ILE A 228 11.21 -25.44 2.75
C ILE A 228 11.09 -25.79 4.24
N VAL A 229 11.26 -24.82 5.14
CA VAL A 229 11.27 -25.08 6.59
C VAL A 229 9.90 -25.53 7.08
N PHE A 230 8.82 -24.97 6.53
CA PHE A 230 7.46 -25.41 6.86
C PHE A 230 7.18 -26.82 6.37
N THR A 231 7.61 -27.14 5.15
CA THR A 231 7.48 -28.49 4.58
C THR A 231 8.20 -29.52 5.45
N ILE A 232 9.41 -29.22 5.93
CA ILE A 232 10.14 -30.08 6.87
C ILE A 232 9.33 -30.30 8.16
N SER A 233 8.75 -29.24 8.71
CA SER A 233 7.93 -29.33 9.94
C SER A 233 6.68 -30.21 9.75
N VAL A 234 5.89 -29.95 8.72
CA VAL A 234 4.64 -30.69 8.47
C VAL A 234 4.92 -32.14 8.07
N SER A 235 5.89 -32.37 7.19
CA SER A 235 6.28 -33.72 6.77
C SER A 235 6.84 -34.55 7.94
N SER A 236 7.50 -33.93 8.92
CA SER A 236 7.95 -34.62 10.14
C SER A 236 6.79 -35.14 10.97
N VAL A 237 5.73 -34.35 11.12
CA VAL A 237 4.53 -34.76 11.84
C VAL A 237 3.76 -35.83 11.06
N LEU A 238 3.68 -35.70 9.74
CA LEU A 238 3.10 -36.73 8.88
C LEU A 238 3.88 -38.05 8.99
N ALA A 239 5.20 -38.00 8.89
CA ALA A 239 6.05 -39.18 9.01
C ALA A 239 5.92 -39.83 10.39
N LYS A 240 5.80 -39.00 11.44
CA LYS A 240 5.58 -39.47 12.80
C LYS A 240 4.25 -40.21 12.97
N THR A 241 3.14 -39.62 12.51
CA THR A 241 1.80 -40.22 12.58
C THR A 241 1.71 -41.51 11.76
N LEU A 242 2.26 -41.51 10.54
CA LEU A 242 2.33 -42.71 9.70
C LEU A 242 3.14 -43.83 10.35
N THR A 243 4.25 -43.50 11.02
CA THR A 243 5.06 -44.51 11.71
C THR A 243 4.26 -45.18 12.84
N VAL A 244 3.43 -44.43 13.57
CA VAL A 244 2.52 -44.98 14.61
C VAL A 244 1.48 -45.91 13.96
N ILE A 245 0.84 -45.48 12.87
CA ILE A 245 -0.14 -46.30 12.14
C ILE A 245 0.48 -47.60 11.62
N ILE A 246 1.68 -47.53 11.05
CA ILE A 246 2.40 -48.69 10.50
C ILE A 246 2.79 -49.65 11.62
N ALA A 247 3.33 -49.14 12.74
CA ALA A 247 3.70 -49.96 13.89
C ALA A 247 2.51 -50.74 14.45
N PHE A 248 1.35 -50.09 14.60
CA PHE A 248 0.14 -50.74 15.11
C PHE A 248 -0.48 -51.73 14.12
N ASN A 249 -0.44 -51.46 12.82
CA ASN A 249 -0.94 -52.42 11.82
C ASN A 249 0.04 -53.56 11.53
N ALA A 250 1.32 -53.42 11.87
CA ALA A 250 2.32 -54.47 11.75
C ALA A 250 2.25 -55.54 12.85
N THR A 251 1.62 -55.23 14.00
CA THR A 251 1.38 -56.21 15.07
C THR A 251 0.21 -57.15 14.79
N LYS A 252 -0.64 -56.84 13.79
CA LYS A 252 -1.73 -57.73 13.34
C LYS A 252 -1.17 -58.95 12.60
N PRO A 253 -1.62 -60.18 12.93
CA PRO A 253 -1.15 -61.40 12.26
C PRO A 253 -1.46 -61.35 10.74
N GLY A 254 -0.48 -61.68 9.91
CA GLY A 254 -0.60 -61.68 8.43
C GLY A 254 -0.28 -60.36 7.72
N SER A 255 0.15 -59.31 8.44
CA SER A 255 0.39 -57.99 7.84
C SER A 255 1.68 -57.90 7.02
N LYS A 256 1.57 -57.55 5.74
CA LYS A 256 2.71 -57.23 4.84
C LYS A 256 3.49 -55.97 5.29
N LEU A 257 2.91 -55.17 6.19
CA LEU A 257 3.52 -53.93 6.70
C LEU A 257 4.70 -54.17 7.65
N LYS A 258 4.90 -55.41 8.11
CA LYS A 258 6.03 -55.78 8.99
C LYS A 258 7.40 -55.50 8.37
N LYS A 259 7.53 -55.52 7.03
CA LYS A 259 8.77 -55.18 6.31
C LYS A 259 9.11 -53.68 6.35
N TYR A 260 8.13 -52.83 6.65
CA TYR A 260 8.24 -51.37 6.59
C TYR A 260 8.32 -50.70 7.97
N VAL A 261 8.41 -51.48 9.04
CA VAL A 261 8.58 -50.96 10.40
C VAL A 261 10.03 -50.51 10.59
N GLY A 262 10.28 -49.20 10.50
CA GLY A 262 11.60 -48.65 10.78
C GLY A 262 11.73 -47.13 10.62
N THR A 263 12.58 -46.51 11.42
CA THR A 263 12.88 -45.07 11.41
C THR A 263 13.41 -44.57 10.06
N GLN A 264 14.03 -45.45 9.25
CA GLN A 264 14.53 -45.09 7.92
C GLN A 264 13.41 -44.68 6.95
N LEU A 265 12.23 -45.31 7.01
CA LEU A 265 11.10 -44.96 6.13
C LEU A 265 10.61 -43.54 6.40
N ALA A 266 10.54 -43.15 7.67
CA ALA A 266 10.09 -41.82 8.07
C ALA A 266 11.05 -40.71 7.58
N ILE A 267 12.36 -40.95 7.68
CA ILE A 267 13.38 -40.00 7.18
C ILE A 267 13.29 -39.91 5.65
N VAL A 268 13.16 -41.05 4.96
CA VAL A 268 12.99 -41.07 3.50
C VAL A 268 11.75 -40.27 3.08
N LEU A 269 10.63 -40.43 3.78
CA LEU A 269 9.41 -39.67 3.50
C LEU A 269 9.63 -38.16 3.63
N VAL A 270 10.24 -37.71 4.74
CA VAL A 270 10.56 -36.27 4.95
C VAL A 270 11.47 -35.76 3.84
N THR A 271 12.50 -36.52 3.46
CA THR A 271 13.42 -36.11 2.39
C THR A 271 12.72 -36.00 1.04
N VAL A 272 11.83 -36.93 0.68
CA VAL A 272 11.08 -36.87 -0.58
C VAL A 272 10.14 -35.66 -0.60
N CYS A 273 9.44 -35.38 0.50
CA CYS A 273 8.60 -34.18 0.61
C CYS A 273 9.42 -32.90 0.47
N CYS A 274 10.56 -32.81 1.15
CA CYS A 274 11.44 -31.65 1.07
C CYS A 274 12.02 -31.46 -0.35
N LEU A 275 12.39 -32.55 -1.04
CA LEU A 275 12.88 -32.49 -2.41
C LEU A 275 11.81 -31.96 -3.37
N GLY A 276 10.55 -32.35 -3.20
CA GLY A 276 9.42 -31.81 -3.97
C GLY A 276 9.32 -30.30 -3.84
N GLU A 277 9.36 -29.79 -2.61
CA GLU A 277 9.28 -28.35 -2.33
C GLU A 277 10.50 -27.58 -2.88
N ILE A 278 11.70 -28.15 -2.79
CA ILE A 278 12.92 -27.55 -3.35
C ILE A 278 12.79 -27.43 -4.88
N VAL A 279 12.26 -28.44 -5.56
CA VAL A 279 12.04 -28.40 -7.02
C VAL A 279 11.02 -27.33 -7.38
N ILE A 280 9.89 -27.25 -6.66
CA ILE A 280 8.87 -26.22 -6.89
C ILE A 280 9.48 -24.81 -6.71
N SER A 281 10.23 -24.62 -5.62
CA SER A 281 10.92 -23.36 -5.32
C SER A 281 11.96 -22.99 -6.38
N ALA A 282 12.75 -23.96 -6.86
CA ALA A 282 13.76 -23.74 -7.88
C ALA A 282 13.13 -23.33 -9.22
N VAL A 283 12.04 -24.00 -9.62
CA VAL A 283 11.30 -23.66 -10.84
C VAL A 283 10.70 -22.25 -10.73
N TRP A 284 10.16 -21.89 -9.56
CA TRP A 284 9.63 -20.55 -9.33
C TRP A 284 10.71 -19.47 -9.48
N LEU A 285 11.85 -19.66 -8.82
CA LEU A 285 12.99 -18.73 -8.90
C LEU A 285 13.58 -18.61 -10.31
N ALA A 286 13.62 -19.70 -11.08
CA ALA A 286 14.11 -19.69 -12.46
C ALA A 286 13.12 -19.02 -13.43
N SER A 287 11.82 -19.17 -13.20
CA SER A 287 10.80 -18.70 -14.16
C SER A 287 10.37 -17.26 -13.90
N ASN A 288 9.95 -16.96 -12.66
CA ASN A 288 9.40 -15.67 -12.26
C ASN A 288 9.79 -15.37 -10.79
N PRO A 289 11.06 -15.01 -10.54
CA PRO A 289 11.55 -14.79 -9.18
C PRO A 289 10.86 -13.60 -8.51
N PRO A 290 10.63 -13.64 -7.19
CA PRO A 290 10.14 -12.50 -6.44
C PRO A 290 11.08 -11.30 -6.53
N PHE A 291 10.52 -10.09 -6.61
CA PHE A 291 11.28 -8.84 -6.75
C PHE A 291 10.67 -7.70 -5.91
N PRO A 292 11.48 -6.75 -5.42
CA PRO A 292 11.00 -5.60 -4.69
C PRO A 292 10.22 -4.66 -5.63
N LYS A 293 9.04 -4.23 -5.19
CA LYS A 293 8.16 -3.33 -5.93
C LYS A 293 7.69 -2.21 -5.00
N ALA A 294 7.70 -0.98 -5.53
CA ALA A 294 7.04 0.16 -4.89
C ALA A 294 5.63 0.28 -5.46
N ASP A 295 4.63 0.23 -4.60
CA ASP A 295 3.24 0.49 -4.94
C ASP A 295 2.89 1.94 -4.57
N THR A 296 2.67 2.75 -5.60
CA THR A 296 2.35 4.18 -5.51
C THR A 296 0.85 4.46 -5.63
N LEU A 297 0.05 3.45 -5.98
CA LEU A 297 -1.36 3.60 -6.37
C LEU A 297 -2.33 3.13 -5.29
N SER A 298 -1.97 2.11 -4.50
CA SER A 298 -2.86 1.55 -3.48
C SER A 298 -3.18 2.52 -2.34
N ASP A 299 -2.30 3.50 -2.07
CA ASP A 299 -2.49 4.47 -1.00
C ASP A 299 -2.18 5.90 -1.50
N PRO A 300 -3.09 6.88 -1.29
CA PRO A 300 -2.86 8.26 -1.72
C PRO A 300 -1.78 8.96 -0.90
N ASP A 301 -1.51 8.52 0.32
CA ASP A 301 -0.62 9.19 1.27
C ASP A 301 0.78 8.57 1.36
N TYR A 302 0.91 7.29 1.04
CA TYR A 302 2.13 6.51 1.23
C TYR A 302 2.58 5.75 -0.04
N ILE A 303 3.89 5.53 -0.17
CA ILE A 303 4.48 4.58 -1.11
C ILE A 303 4.72 3.28 -0.36
N ILE A 304 4.02 2.22 -0.73
CA ILE A 304 4.14 0.94 -0.05
C ILE A 304 5.27 0.14 -0.70
N LEU A 305 6.33 -0.14 0.05
CA LEU A 305 7.39 -1.04 -0.39
C LEU A 305 7.03 -2.48 -0.02
N LEU A 306 6.94 -3.35 -1.03
CA LEU A 306 6.57 -4.75 -0.88
C LEU A 306 7.44 -5.64 -1.76
N CYS A 307 7.51 -6.93 -1.45
CA CYS A 307 8.05 -7.93 -2.36
C CYS A 307 6.90 -8.43 -3.22
N ASN A 308 6.95 -8.21 -4.52
CA ASN A 308 6.04 -8.85 -5.45
C ASN A 308 6.50 -10.31 -5.66
N GLU A 309 5.56 -11.24 -5.57
CA GLU A 309 5.80 -12.68 -5.72
C GLU A 309 6.21 -13.09 -7.15
N GLY A 310 6.10 -12.18 -8.13
CA GLY A 310 6.34 -12.42 -9.55
C GLY A 310 5.20 -13.18 -10.20
N SER A 311 4.85 -14.35 -9.67
CA SER A 311 3.76 -15.19 -10.16
C SER A 311 2.91 -15.73 -9.01
N GLY A 312 1.64 -15.31 -8.98
CA GLY A 312 0.68 -15.80 -8.00
C GLY A 312 0.44 -17.31 -8.11
N PHE A 313 0.59 -17.89 -9.30
CA PHE A 313 0.44 -19.34 -9.49
C PHE A 313 1.45 -20.12 -8.66
N PHE A 314 2.75 -19.82 -8.78
CA PHE A 314 3.80 -20.53 -8.03
C PHE A 314 3.69 -20.30 -6.53
N PHE A 315 3.31 -19.10 -6.11
CA PHE A 315 3.02 -18.81 -4.70
C PHE A 315 1.91 -19.73 -4.16
N PHE A 316 0.77 -19.82 -4.87
CA PHE A 316 -0.31 -20.72 -4.46
C PHE A 316 0.05 -22.20 -4.63
N CYS A 317 0.96 -22.57 -5.53
CA CYS A 317 1.48 -23.94 -5.62
C CYS A 317 2.23 -24.35 -4.35
N ILE A 318 3.08 -23.49 -3.78
CA ILE A 318 3.78 -23.75 -2.51
C ILE A 318 2.81 -23.87 -1.35
N ILE A 319 1.90 -22.89 -1.20
CA ILE A 319 0.87 -22.93 -0.16
C ILE A 319 -0.01 -24.17 -0.32
N GLY A 320 -0.37 -24.52 -1.55
CA GLY A 320 -1.12 -25.72 -1.89
C GLY A 320 -0.36 -26.99 -1.53
N TYR A 321 0.93 -27.08 -1.83
CA TYR A 321 1.77 -28.23 -1.50
C TYR A 321 1.82 -28.47 0.02
N ILE A 322 2.14 -27.42 0.79
CA ILE A 322 2.12 -27.46 2.26
C ILE A 322 0.72 -27.81 2.78
N GLY A 323 -0.33 -27.22 2.20
CA GLY A 323 -1.72 -27.49 2.55
C GLY A 323 -2.12 -28.95 2.31
N THR A 324 -1.67 -29.55 1.21
CA THR A 324 -1.91 -30.98 0.94
C THR A 324 -1.19 -31.87 1.94
N LEU A 325 0.07 -31.57 2.28
CA LEU A 325 0.81 -32.29 3.33
C LEU A 325 0.12 -32.17 4.69
N ALA A 326 -0.38 -30.98 5.03
CA ALA A 326 -1.10 -30.74 6.27
C ALA A 326 -2.42 -31.51 6.32
N LEU A 327 -3.18 -31.54 5.23
CA LEU A 327 -4.42 -32.30 5.14
C LEU A 327 -4.16 -33.82 5.26
N LEU A 328 -3.15 -34.33 4.55
CA LEU A 328 -2.72 -35.74 4.68
C LEU A 328 -2.29 -36.04 6.11
N SER A 329 -1.57 -35.13 6.76
CA SER A 329 -1.16 -35.29 8.15
C SER A 329 -2.34 -35.26 9.10
N PHE A 330 -3.34 -34.42 8.85
CA PHE A 330 -4.57 -34.38 9.64
C PHE A 330 -5.37 -35.68 9.50
N ILE A 331 -5.53 -36.20 8.29
CA ILE A 331 -6.21 -37.48 8.04
C ILE A 331 -5.47 -38.63 8.76
N ALA A 332 -4.14 -38.68 8.63
CA ALA A 332 -3.33 -39.69 9.32
C ALA A 332 -3.45 -39.56 10.84
N ALA A 333 -3.37 -38.34 11.40
CA ALA A 333 -3.53 -38.10 12.83
C ALA A 333 -4.93 -38.53 13.32
N PHE A 334 -5.97 -38.20 12.57
CA PHE A 334 -7.35 -38.57 12.90
C PHE A 334 -7.55 -40.09 12.93
N LEU A 335 -6.99 -40.82 11.95
CA LEU A 335 -7.01 -42.28 11.95
C LEU A 335 -6.21 -42.89 13.13
N ALA A 336 -5.16 -42.21 13.55
CA ALA A 336 -4.32 -42.65 14.67
C ALA A 336 -4.93 -42.36 16.05
N LYS A 337 -5.95 -41.50 16.16
CA LYS A 337 -6.47 -41.00 17.45
C LYS A 337 -7.02 -42.10 18.36
N ASP A 338 -7.54 -43.18 17.77
CA ASP A 338 -8.20 -44.27 18.48
C ASP A 338 -7.24 -45.41 18.82
N PHE A 339 -5.96 -45.32 18.41
CA PHE A 339 -4.97 -46.29 18.83
C PHE A 339 -4.61 -46.10 20.31
N PRO A 340 -4.42 -47.20 21.06
CA PRO A 340 -3.90 -47.15 22.43
C PRO A 340 -2.44 -46.72 22.38
N ASP A 341 -2.22 -45.42 22.25
CA ASP A 341 -0.89 -44.82 22.18
C ASP A 341 -0.44 -44.39 23.57
N ARG A 342 0.87 -44.44 23.82
CA ARG A 342 1.42 -43.99 25.10
C ARG A 342 1.15 -42.49 25.25
N PHE A 343 0.48 -42.10 26.33
CA PHE A 343 0.24 -40.70 26.73
C PHE A 343 -0.71 -39.87 25.85
N ASN A 344 -1.67 -40.50 25.14
CA ASN A 344 -2.62 -39.80 24.26
C ASN A 344 -1.95 -38.92 23.18
N GLU A 345 -0.73 -39.28 22.75
CA GLU A 345 0.07 -38.47 21.82
C GLU A 345 -0.64 -38.24 20.48
N ALA A 346 -1.23 -39.28 19.89
CA ALA A 346 -2.00 -39.16 18.65
C ALA A 346 -3.15 -38.12 18.76
N LYS A 347 -3.82 -38.03 19.91
CA LYS A 347 -4.89 -37.05 20.14
C LYS A 347 -4.36 -35.62 20.14
N ASN A 348 -3.20 -35.38 20.77
CA ASN A 348 -2.55 -34.07 20.78
C ASN A 348 -2.07 -33.65 19.38
N ILE A 349 -1.54 -34.60 18.60
CA ILE A 349 -1.15 -34.34 17.21
C ILE A 349 -2.37 -33.97 16.36
N THR A 350 -3.50 -34.69 16.51
CA THR A 350 -4.73 -34.38 15.79
C THR A 350 -5.26 -32.99 16.12
N PHE A 351 -5.28 -32.63 17.40
CA PHE A 351 -5.68 -31.29 17.82
C PHE A 351 -4.77 -30.21 17.23
N SER A 352 -3.47 -30.46 17.23
CA SER A 352 -2.49 -29.57 16.62
C SER A 352 -2.68 -29.39 15.11
N MET A 353 -2.90 -30.48 14.39
CA MET A 353 -3.09 -30.46 12.94
C MET A 353 -4.43 -29.83 12.54
N LEU A 354 -5.47 -30.01 13.37
CA LEU A 354 -6.73 -29.29 13.21
C LEU A 354 -6.52 -27.78 13.31
N GLY A 355 -5.86 -27.32 14.38
CA GLY A 355 -5.55 -25.90 14.59
C GLY A 355 -4.71 -25.33 13.46
N PHE A 356 -3.71 -26.08 12.99
CA PHE A 356 -2.90 -25.73 11.82
C PHE A 356 -3.78 -25.52 10.57
N CYS A 357 -4.61 -26.49 10.21
CA CYS A 357 -5.51 -26.39 9.06
C CYS A 357 -6.50 -25.23 9.18
N SER A 358 -7.02 -24.94 10.38
CA SER A 358 -7.90 -23.79 10.61
C SER A 358 -7.19 -22.45 10.39
N VAL A 359 -5.96 -22.29 10.86
CA VAL A 359 -5.16 -21.07 10.66
C VAL A 359 -4.90 -20.83 9.17
N TRP A 360 -4.49 -21.86 8.44
CA TRP A 360 -4.22 -21.74 6.99
C TRP A 360 -5.48 -21.61 6.14
N GLY A 361 -6.60 -22.19 6.58
CA GLY A 361 -7.91 -21.96 5.97
C GLY A 361 -8.37 -20.50 6.12
N ALA A 362 -8.11 -19.88 7.28
CA ALA A 362 -8.41 -18.47 7.52
C ALA A 362 -7.41 -17.49 6.87
N PHE A 363 -6.16 -17.95 6.64
CA PHE A 363 -5.12 -17.15 6.00
C PHE A 363 -5.51 -16.70 4.60
N VAL A 364 -6.05 -17.59 3.76
CA VAL A 364 -6.38 -17.27 2.35
C VAL A 364 -7.32 -16.07 2.21
N PRO A 365 -8.51 -16.02 2.85
CA PRO A 365 -9.39 -14.86 2.75
C PRO A 365 -8.79 -13.61 3.42
N ALA A 366 -8.04 -13.76 4.52
CA ALA A 366 -7.41 -12.63 5.19
C ALA A 366 -6.29 -12.00 4.35
N TYR A 367 -5.52 -12.82 3.64
CA TYR A 367 -4.45 -12.42 2.72
C TYR A 367 -5.03 -11.64 1.53
N LEU A 368 -6.10 -12.16 0.91
CA LEU A 368 -6.77 -11.49 -0.21
C LEU A 368 -7.48 -10.18 0.18
N SER A 369 -7.91 -10.06 1.44
CA SER A 369 -8.60 -8.86 1.94
C SER A 369 -7.65 -7.78 2.44
N SER A 370 -6.42 -8.16 2.79
CA SER A 370 -5.42 -7.24 3.35
C SER A 370 -4.56 -6.63 2.24
N LYS A 371 -4.10 -5.39 2.45
CA LYS A 371 -3.22 -4.69 1.51
C LYS A 371 -1.96 -4.18 2.22
N GLY A 372 -0.88 -4.05 1.45
CA GLY A 372 0.39 -3.47 1.90
C GLY A 372 1.04 -4.19 3.08
N SER A 373 1.55 -3.44 4.06
CA SER A 373 2.29 -4.01 5.21
C SER A 373 1.46 -4.95 6.08
N ARG A 374 0.12 -4.77 6.13
CA ARG A 374 -0.79 -5.65 6.90
C ARG A 374 -0.89 -7.05 6.30
N MET A 375 -0.81 -7.16 4.98
CA MET A 375 -0.83 -8.45 4.28
C MET A 375 0.35 -9.34 4.71
N VAL A 376 1.54 -8.75 4.79
CA VAL A 376 2.76 -9.42 5.28
C VAL A 376 2.61 -9.79 6.77
N ALA A 377 2.01 -8.92 7.58
CA ALA A 377 1.77 -9.21 8.99
C ALA A 377 0.81 -10.39 9.20
N VAL A 378 -0.23 -10.53 8.37
CA VAL A 378 -1.16 -11.67 8.40
C VAL A 378 -0.44 -12.99 8.09
N GLU A 379 0.49 -12.97 7.14
CA GLU A 379 1.33 -14.13 6.79
C GLU A 379 2.23 -14.53 7.97
N ILE A 380 2.94 -13.58 8.57
CA ILE A 380 3.76 -13.82 9.76
C ILE A 380 2.90 -14.39 10.90
N PHE A 381 1.73 -13.81 11.15
CA PHE A 381 0.82 -14.28 12.19
C PHE A 381 0.38 -15.73 11.97
N ALA A 382 0.05 -16.10 10.72
CA ALA A 382 -0.31 -17.47 10.38
C ALA A 382 0.84 -18.44 10.62
N ILE A 383 2.07 -18.07 10.23
CA ILE A 383 3.29 -18.87 10.44
C ILE A 383 3.57 -19.07 11.94
N LEU A 384 3.57 -17.98 12.72
CA LEU A 384 3.85 -18.01 14.16
C LEU A 384 2.80 -18.80 14.91
N SER A 385 1.51 -18.54 14.66
CA SER A 385 0.39 -19.19 15.35
C SER A 385 0.35 -20.70 15.08
N SER A 386 0.48 -21.11 13.82
CA SER A 386 0.44 -22.53 13.47
C SER A 386 1.69 -23.29 13.97
N SER A 387 2.87 -22.68 13.94
CA SER A 387 4.10 -23.26 14.52
C SER A 387 4.05 -23.34 16.04
N ALA A 388 3.53 -22.30 16.71
CA ALA A 388 3.31 -22.31 18.16
C ALA A 388 2.30 -23.37 18.58
N GLY A 389 1.24 -23.59 17.78
CA GLY A 389 0.28 -24.67 17.97
C GLY A 389 0.95 -26.05 17.96
N LEU A 390 1.82 -26.31 16.96
CA LEU A 390 2.62 -27.54 16.87
C LEU A 390 3.53 -27.73 18.08
N LEU A 391 4.26 -26.68 18.48
CA LEU A 391 5.13 -26.72 19.64
C LEU A 391 4.34 -27.05 20.92
N ALA A 392 3.27 -26.28 21.17
CA ALA A 392 2.47 -26.39 22.38
C ALA A 392 1.81 -27.76 22.50
N CYS A 393 1.11 -28.21 21.45
CA CYS A 393 0.33 -29.44 21.53
C CYS A 393 1.22 -30.69 21.58
N ILE A 394 2.33 -30.72 20.86
CA ILE A 394 3.17 -31.93 20.74
C ILE A 394 4.18 -32.05 21.89
N PHE A 395 4.76 -30.94 22.35
CA PHE A 395 5.90 -30.98 23.28
C PHE A 395 5.56 -30.57 24.71
N VAL A 396 4.59 -29.70 24.96
CA VAL A 396 4.23 -29.30 26.33
C VAL A 396 3.77 -30.49 27.19
N PRO A 397 2.89 -31.40 26.71
CA PRO A 397 2.52 -32.58 27.48
C PRO A 397 3.71 -33.48 27.84
N LYS A 398 4.71 -33.56 26.95
CA LYS A 398 5.92 -34.36 27.17
C LYS A 398 6.85 -33.73 28.18
N CYS A 399 7.06 -32.42 28.08
CA CYS A 399 7.84 -31.67 29.07
C CYS A 399 7.17 -31.78 30.45
N TYR A 400 5.84 -31.66 30.51
CA TYR A 400 5.09 -31.82 31.75
C TYR A 400 5.32 -33.19 32.39
N ILE A 401 5.24 -34.29 31.63
CA ILE A 401 5.51 -35.63 32.16
C ILE A 401 6.96 -35.75 32.63
N ILE A 402 7.95 -35.29 31.84
CA ILE A 402 9.37 -35.36 32.21
C ILE A 402 9.66 -34.66 33.55
N PHE A 403 9.03 -33.51 33.82
CA PHE A 403 9.28 -32.75 35.06
C PHE A 403 8.41 -33.19 36.23
N PHE A 404 7.13 -33.48 36.00
CA PHE A 404 6.15 -33.68 37.08
C PHE A 404 5.76 -35.15 37.30
N ARG A 405 6.15 -36.07 36.41
CA ARG A 405 5.95 -37.52 36.57
C ARG A 405 7.19 -38.30 36.10
N PRO A 406 8.30 -38.26 36.86
CA PRO A 406 9.55 -38.94 36.52
C PRO A 406 9.53 -40.47 36.73
N GLU A 407 8.41 -41.04 37.17
CA GLU A 407 8.16 -42.48 37.36
C GLU A 407 7.95 -43.19 36.02
#